data_AF-A0A1F3ZVF6-F1
#
_entry.id   AF-A0A1F3ZVF6-F1
#
_cell.length_a   1.000
_cell.length_b   1.000
_cell.length_c   1.000
_cell.angle_alpha   90.00
_cell.angle_beta   90.00
_cell.angle_gamma   90.00
#
_symmetry.space_group_name_H-M   'P 1'
#
loop_
_entity.id
_entity.type
_entity.pdbx_description
1 polymer ?
#
loop_
_entity_poly.entity_id
_entity_poly.type
_entity_poly.pdbx_seq_one_letter_code
_entity_poly.pdbx_strand_id
1 'polypeptide(L)'
;MRRAGYPETFSAGLITAVGAIDIIIPPSIPMIVYGAAASELVPRLYAAGILPGLLIAAMQNRTIDGMTGGFSIFTTFKYFDVAKGLTQLPGSFLVATALVNRKWMQSLGPDLEAMVRDESRRAEALFSTFGVEDVRRIAATWKKNGGEIISFSPADHQGFLKEVTASAAAILNANPQFREDYQALQAAAKKNRR
;
A
#
# COMPACT_ATOMS: atom_id res chain seq x y z
N MET A 1 27.96 22.77 1.43
CA MET A 1 28.78 21.79 2.18
C MET A 1 30.28 22.05 2.09
N ARG A 2 30.86 22.20 0.88
CA ARG A 2 32.30 22.53 0.72
C ARG A 2 32.75 23.80 1.46
N ARG A 3 31.98 24.89 1.36
CA ARG A 3 32.25 26.15 2.12
C ARG A 3 32.15 26.00 3.65
N ALA A 4 31.46 24.95 4.12
CA ALA A 4 31.30 24.65 5.54
C ALA A 4 32.31 23.58 6.02
N GLY A 5 33.29 23.20 5.19
CA GLY A 5 34.38 22.29 5.58
C GLY A 5 34.07 20.79 5.53
N TYR A 6 32.90 20.38 5.02
CA TYR A 6 32.55 18.95 4.93
C TYR A 6 33.34 18.24 3.82
N PRO A 7 33.77 16.97 4.03
CA PRO A 7 34.37 16.15 3.00
C PRO A 7 33.48 16.04 1.77
N GLU A 8 34.11 16.02 0.59
CA GLU A 8 33.39 15.96 -0.68
C GLU A 8 32.58 14.66 -0.83
N THR A 9 33.16 13.54 -0.40
CA THR A 9 32.50 12.22 -0.41
C THR A 9 31.27 12.19 0.49
N PHE A 10 31.35 12.78 1.69
CA PHE A 10 30.21 12.92 2.59
C PHE A 10 29.11 13.79 1.97
N SER A 11 29.50 14.94 1.40
CA SER A 11 28.57 15.87 0.77
C SER A 11 27.84 15.22 -0.42
N ALA A 12 28.58 14.51 -1.28
CA ALA A 12 28.03 13.80 -2.42
C ALA A 12 27.11 12.64 -2.00
N GLY A 13 27.50 11.88 -0.97
CA GLY A 13 26.68 10.83 -0.39
C GLY A 13 25.37 11.36 0.17
N LEU A 14 25.42 12.45 0.95
CA LEU A 14 24.23 13.09 1.53
C LEU A 14 23.28 13.60 0.44
N ILE A 15 23.79 14.32 -0.57
CA ILE A 15 22.96 14.86 -1.65
C ILE A 15 22.30 13.72 -2.45
N THR A 16 23.06 12.67 -2.77
CA THR A 16 22.53 11.49 -3.46
C THR A 16 21.45 10.78 -2.63
N ALA A 17 21.67 10.66 -1.31
CA ALA A 17 20.71 10.01 -0.42
C ALA A 17 19.39 10.79 -0.32
N VAL A 18 19.45 12.12 -0.20
CA VAL A 18 18.27 12.98 -0.06
C VAL A 18 17.41 12.99 -1.34
N GLY A 19 18.03 12.89 -2.52
CA GLY A 19 17.30 12.86 -3.80
C GLY A 19 16.35 11.68 -3.98
N ALA A 20 16.48 10.60 -3.20
CA ALA A 20 15.54 9.49 -3.23
C ALA A 20 14.22 9.79 -2.51
N ILE A 21 14.20 10.75 -1.57
CA ILE A 21 13.05 11.04 -0.70
C ILE A 21 12.48 12.46 -0.93
N ASP A 22 13.17 13.31 -1.70
CA ASP A 22 12.79 14.71 -1.95
C ASP A 22 11.40 14.87 -2.59
N ILE A 23 10.94 13.85 -3.34
CA ILE A 23 9.62 13.83 -3.99
C ILE A 23 8.50 13.81 -2.95
N ILE A 24 8.74 13.23 -1.76
CA ILE A 24 7.70 12.90 -0.79
C ILE A 24 7.79 13.74 0.49
N ILE A 25 9.00 14.09 0.94
CA ILE A 25 9.17 14.88 2.18
C ILE A 25 9.00 16.39 1.89
N PRO A 26 8.13 17.10 2.64
CA PRO A 26 7.99 18.55 2.51
C PRO A 26 9.28 19.32 2.87
N PRO A 27 9.59 20.42 2.15
CA PRO A 27 8.90 20.93 0.95
C PRO A 27 9.24 20.10 -0.31
N SER A 28 8.22 19.63 -1.01
CA SER A 28 8.35 18.84 -2.25
C SER A 28 7.85 19.63 -3.46
N ILE A 29 8.75 19.90 -4.41
CA ILE A 29 8.41 20.56 -5.69
C ILE A 29 7.42 19.69 -6.51
N PRO A 30 7.62 18.36 -6.65
CA PRO A 30 6.64 17.52 -7.34
C PRO A 30 5.24 17.60 -6.74
N MET A 31 5.10 17.66 -5.40
CA MET A 31 3.79 17.82 -4.75
C MET A 31 3.17 19.21 -4.99
N ILE A 32 3.98 20.27 -5.08
CA ILE A 32 3.48 21.61 -5.44
C ILE A 32 2.93 21.59 -6.88
N VAL A 33 3.70 21.03 -7.82
CA VAL A 33 3.31 20.94 -9.23
C VAL A 33 2.06 20.06 -9.38
N TYR A 34 2.00 18.92 -8.70
CA TYR A 34 0.82 18.06 -8.69
C TYR A 34 -0.39 18.76 -8.07
N GLY A 35 -0.23 19.44 -6.93
CA GLY A 35 -1.31 20.19 -6.29
C GLY A 35 -1.89 21.26 -7.21
N ALA A 36 -1.03 21.99 -7.93
CA ALA A 36 -1.46 22.96 -8.92
C ALA A 36 -2.19 22.31 -10.11
N ALA A 37 -1.69 21.18 -10.63
CA ALA A 37 -2.29 20.50 -11.78
C ALA A 37 -3.61 19.79 -11.45
N ALA A 38 -3.70 19.17 -10.28
CA ALA A 38 -4.85 18.39 -9.81
C ALA A 38 -5.87 19.22 -9.02
N SER A 39 -5.64 20.52 -8.84
CA SER A 39 -6.44 21.40 -7.97
C SER A 39 -6.55 20.87 -6.53
N GLU A 40 -5.48 20.28 -6.02
CA GLU A 40 -5.39 19.72 -4.68
C GLU A 40 -4.70 20.68 -3.71
N LEU A 41 -5.08 20.58 -2.43
CA LEU A 41 -4.47 21.40 -1.38
C LEU A 41 -3.08 20.87 -1.05
N VAL A 42 -2.04 21.61 -1.47
CA VAL A 42 -0.62 21.26 -1.20
C VAL A 42 -0.34 20.93 0.27
N PRO A 43 -0.88 21.66 1.27
CA PRO A 43 -0.69 21.28 2.68
C PRO A 43 -1.24 19.89 3.03
N ARG A 44 -2.32 19.45 2.38
CA ARG A 44 -2.86 18.09 2.57
C ARG A 44 -1.95 17.04 1.94
N LEU A 45 -1.40 17.33 0.76
CA LEU A 45 -0.40 16.47 0.12
C LEU A 45 0.86 16.34 0.97
N TYR A 46 1.33 17.45 1.54
CA TYR A 46 2.45 17.46 2.46
C TYR A 46 2.20 16.60 3.69
N ALA A 47 1.03 16.76 4.34
CA ALA A 47 0.66 15.94 5.48
C ALA A 47 0.60 14.45 5.11
N ALA A 48 0.07 14.11 3.93
CA ALA A 48 0.01 12.74 3.43
C ALA A 48 1.40 12.15 3.12
N GLY A 49 2.38 12.99 2.77
CA GLY A 49 3.76 12.58 2.46
C GLY A 49 4.62 12.27 3.69
N ILE A 50 4.30 12.80 4.87
CA ILE A 50 5.16 12.68 6.06
C ILE A 50 5.43 11.22 6.41
N LEU A 51 4.37 10.42 6.59
CA LEU A 51 4.51 9.02 7.00
C LEU A 51 5.29 8.16 5.99
N PRO A 52 4.92 8.11 4.68
CA PRO A 52 5.70 7.34 3.71
C PRO A 52 7.13 7.85 3.55
N GLY A 53 7.36 9.17 3.64
CA GLY A 53 8.70 9.76 3.58
C GLY A 53 9.60 9.34 4.75
N LEU A 54 9.06 9.35 5.98
CA LEU A 54 9.78 8.89 7.17
C LEU A 54 10.09 7.39 7.11
N LEU A 55 9.19 6.58 6.56
CA LEU A 55 9.42 5.14 6.39
C LEU A 55 10.56 4.85 5.40
N ILE A 56 10.60 5.56 4.26
CA ILE A 56 11.72 5.43 3.30
C ILE A 56 13.03 5.87 3.98
N ALA A 57 13.03 6.98 4.70
CA ALA A 57 14.20 7.46 5.43
C ALA A 57 14.70 6.43 6.45
N ALA A 58 13.77 5.83 7.22
CA ALA A 58 14.06 4.81 8.20
C ALA A 58 14.61 3.51 7.58
N MET A 59 14.17 3.13 6.38
CA MET A 59 14.77 2.00 5.67
C MET A 59 16.13 2.36 5.09
N GLN A 60 16.26 3.54 4.46
CA GLN A 60 17.50 3.97 3.81
C GLN A 60 18.67 4.06 4.80
N ASN A 61 18.42 4.54 6.02
CA ASN A 61 19.42 4.63 7.07
C ASN A 61 19.53 3.37 7.95
N ARG A 62 18.80 2.29 7.62
CA ARG A 62 18.75 1.02 8.38
C ARG A 62 18.24 1.16 9.82
N THR A 63 17.37 2.12 10.09
CA THR A 63 16.60 2.16 11.34
C THR A 63 15.57 1.03 11.38
N ILE A 64 15.02 0.64 10.22
CA ILE A 64 14.17 -0.54 10.07
C ILE A 64 14.65 -1.39 8.88
N ASP A 65 14.57 -2.71 9.02
CA ASP A 65 15.05 -3.66 8.01
C ASP A 65 14.02 -3.95 6.91
N GLY A 66 12.74 -3.68 7.17
CA GLY A 66 11.66 -3.91 6.22
C GLY A 66 10.29 -3.52 6.75
N MET A 67 9.29 -3.62 5.88
CA MET A 67 7.89 -3.37 6.23
C MET A 67 6.95 -4.25 5.39
N THR A 68 5.77 -4.52 5.93
CA THR A 68 4.69 -5.24 5.23
C THR A 68 3.66 -4.25 4.72
N GLY A 69 3.21 -4.41 3.48
CA GLY A 69 2.25 -3.50 2.85
C GLY A 69 1.78 -3.98 1.48
N GLY A 70 0.94 -3.17 0.84
CA GLY A 70 0.46 -3.44 -0.51
C GLY A 70 1.55 -3.23 -1.56
N PHE A 71 1.62 -4.14 -2.54
CA PHE A 71 2.64 -4.08 -3.60
C PHE A 71 2.60 -2.74 -4.38
N SER A 72 1.41 -2.21 -4.64
CA SER A 72 1.25 -0.91 -5.31
C SER A 72 1.92 0.23 -4.57
N ILE A 73 1.93 0.22 -3.23
CA ILE A 73 2.54 1.27 -2.40
C ILE A 73 4.06 1.28 -2.65
N PHE A 74 4.71 0.12 -2.54
CA PHE A 74 6.16 0.02 -2.69
C PHE A 74 6.64 0.48 -4.06
N THR A 75 5.95 0.08 -5.13
CA THR A 75 6.34 0.48 -6.49
C THR A 75 6.04 1.96 -6.76
N THR A 76 4.89 2.47 -6.30
CA THR A 76 4.49 3.87 -6.56
C THR A 76 5.42 4.85 -5.86
N PHE A 77 5.81 4.55 -4.62
CA PHE A 77 6.75 5.36 -3.84
C PHE A 77 8.22 4.99 -4.07
N LYS A 78 8.51 4.14 -5.08
CA LYS A 78 9.88 3.77 -5.49
C LYS A 78 10.75 3.18 -4.39
N TYR A 79 10.17 2.34 -3.54
CA TYR A 79 10.92 1.64 -2.48
C TYR A 79 12.07 0.78 -3.04
N PHE A 80 12.07 0.46 -4.33
CA PHE A 80 13.17 -0.21 -5.03
C PHE A 80 14.48 0.59 -5.03
N ASP A 81 14.45 1.90 -4.74
CA ASP A 81 15.66 2.72 -4.63
C ASP A 81 16.39 2.49 -3.28
N VAL A 82 15.67 1.99 -2.26
CA VAL A 82 16.20 1.74 -0.91
C VAL A 82 16.32 0.26 -0.56
N ALA A 83 15.43 -0.60 -1.08
CA ALA A 83 15.43 -2.03 -0.83
C ALA A 83 15.11 -2.82 -2.12
N LYS A 84 15.93 -3.82 -2.46
CA LYS A 84 15.76 -4.59 -3.70
C LYS A 84 14.81 -5.78 -3.56
N GLY A 85 14.84 -6.46 -2.42
CA GLY A 85 13.99 -7.63 -2.17
C GLY A 85 12.56 -7.22 -1.82
N LEU A 86 11.59 -7.81 -2.51
CA LEU A 86 10.17 -7.70 -2.20
C LEU A 86 9.56 -9.08 -2.08
N THR A 87 9.21 -9.46 -0.86
CA THR A 87 8.69 -10.79 -0.55
C THR A 87 7.17 -10.81 -0.68
N GLN A 88 6.65 -11.70 -1.53
CA GLN A 88 5.21 -11.94 -1.64
C GLN A 88 4.75 -12.91 -0.55
N LEU A 89 3.99 -12.40 0.41
CA LEU A 89 3.45 -13.19 1.51
C LEU A 89 2.27 -14.06 1.01
N PRO A 90 2.34 -15.39 1.18
CA PRO A 90 1.29 -16.30 0.74
C PRO A 90 -0.06 -16.00 1.42
N GLY A 91 -1.15 -16.05 0.67
CA GLY A 91 -2.50 -15.88 1.21
C GLY A 91 -2.78 -14.52 1.85
N SER A 92 -1.89 -13.54 1.69
CA SER A 92 -2.05 -12.19 2.22
C SER A 92 -2.61 -11.27 1.15
N PHE A 93 -3.70 -10.58 1.49
CA PHE A 93 -4.34 -9.61 0.60
C PHE A 93 -4.77 -8.39 1.40
N LEU A 94 -4.67 -7.23 0.78
CA LEU A 94 -5.17 -5.98 1.34
C LEU A 94 -6.55 -5.72 0.74
N VAL A 95 -7.57 -5.61 1.59
CA VAL A 95 -8.92 -5.25 1.16
C VAL A 95 -9.08 -3.75 1.35
N ALA A 96 -9.22 -3.02 0.24
CA ALA A 96 -9.59 -1.62 0.26
C ALA A 96 -11.11 -1.51 0.06
N THR A 97 -11.82 -0.93 1.02
CA THR A 97 -13.26 -0.70 0.93
C THR A 97 -13.53 0.78 0.73
N ALA A 98 -14.38 1.11 -0.24
CA ALA A 98 -14.92 2.46 -0.37
C ALA A 98 -16.01 2.65 0.68
N LEU A 99 -15.85 3.64 1.55
CA LEU A 99 -16.84 3.98 2.57
C LEU A 99 -17.51 5.31 2.22
N VAL A 100 -18.81 5.35 2.38
CA VAL A 100 -19.63 6.55 2.19
C VAL A 100 -20.45 6.82 3.43
N ASN A 101 -20.63 8.10 3.75
CA ASN A 101 -21.42 8.50 4.91
C ASN A 101 -22.91 8.12 4.72
N ARG A 102 -23.47 7.40 5.69
CA ARG A 102 -24.86 6.93 5.62
C ARG A 102 -25.88 8.07 5.55
N LYS A 103 -25.67 9.16 6.31
CA LYS A 103 -26.57 10.32 6.30
C LYS A 103 -26.55 11.04 4.96
N TRP A 104 -25.38 11.14 4.34
CA TRP A 104 -25.27 11.70 3.00
C TRP A 104 -26.01 10.85 1.98
N MET A 105 -25.84 9.52 1.98
CA MET A 105 -26.58 8.62 1.09
C MET A 105 -28.10 8.79 1.23
N GLN A 106 -28.59 8.84 2.46
CA GLN A 106 -30.03 9.03 2.73
C GLN A 106 -30.54 10.40 2.27
N SER A 107 -29.70 11.45 2.33
CA SER A 107 -30.08 12.79 1.89
C SER A 107 -30.30 12.92 0.38
N LEU A 108 -29.87 11.93 -0.42
CA LEU A 108 -30.09 11.91 -1.87
C LEU A 108 -31.55 11.60 -2.25
N GLY A 109 -32.34 11.03 -1.33
CA GLY A 109 -33.65 10.45 -1.64
C GLY A 109 -33.55 9.07 -2.28
N PRO A 110 -34.64 8.29 -2.29
CA PRO A 110 -34.62 6.86 -2.61
C PRO A 110 -34.16 6.56 -4.04
N ASP A 111 -34.57 7.36 -5.02
CA ASP A 111 -34.27 7.12 -6.43
C ASP A 111 -32.78 7.34 -6.74
N LEU A 112 -32.23 8.48 -6.30
CA LEU A 112 -30.81 8.79 -6.47
C LEU A 112 -29.93 7.87 -5.63
N GLU A 113 -30.34 7.53 -4.41
CA GLU A 113 -29.61 6.57 -3.59
C GLU A 113 -29.49 5.21 -4.31
N ALA A 114 -30.58 4.73 -4.91
CA ALA A 114 -30.58 3.49 -5.68
C ALA A 114 -29.64 3.56 -6.90
N MET A 115 -29.68 4.66 -7.66
CA MET A 115 -28.79 4.88 -8.81
C MET A 115 -27.32 4.90 -8.41
N VAL A 116 -26.96 5.66 -7.35
CA VAL A 116 -25.58 5.74 -6.86
C VAL A 116 -25.08 4.37 -6.41
N ARG A 117 -25.92 3.59 -5.71
CA ARG A 117 -25.56 2.22 -5.30
C ARG A 117 -25.36 1.29 -6.49
N ASP A 118 -26.18 1.41 -7.53
CA ASP A 118 -26.04 0.58 -8.72
C ASP A 118 -24.75 0.88 -9.48
N GLU A 119 -24.49 2.16 -9.75
CA GLU A 119 -23.26 2.59 -10.40
C GLU A 119 -22.01 2.27 -9.57
N SER A 120 -22.09 2.36 -8.23
CA SER A 120 -20.99 1.94 -7.35
C SER A 120 -20.64 0.47 -7.54
N ARG A 121 -21.64 -0.42 -7.65
CA ARG A 121 -21.42 -1.85 -7.91
C ARG A 121 -20.84 -2.11 -9.30
N ARG A 122 -21.26 -1.34 -10.31
CA ARG A 122 -20.68 -1.43 -11.67
C ARG A 122 -19.22 -0.99 -11.69
N ALA A 123 -18.91 0.12 -11.00
CA ALA A 123 -17.55 0.62 -10.85
C ALA A 123 -16.66 -0.40 -10.13
N GLU A 124 -17.16 -1.09 -9.11
CA GLU A 124 -16.44 -2.14 -8.39
C GLU A 124 -15.95 -3.28 -9.31
N ALA A 125 -16.76 -3.67 -10.30
CA ALA A 125 -16.36 -4.67 -11.29
C ALA A 125 -15.17 -4.19 -12.15
N LEU A 126 -15.18 -2.92 -12.57
CA LEU A 126 -14.07 -2.32 -13.32
C LEU A 126 -12.78 -2.28 -12.48
N PHE A 127 -12.88 -1.85 -11.22
CA PHE A 127 -11.73 -1.81 -10.30
C PHE A 127 -11.15 -3.20 -10.05
N SER A 128 -12.00 -4.22 -9.94
CA SER A 128 -11.57 -5.61 -9.70
C SER A 128 -10.74 -6.16 -10.87
N THR A 129 -11.14 -5.88 -12.11
CA THR A 129 -10.36 -6.27 -13.30
C THR A 129 -9.04 -5.51 -13.39
N PHE A 130 -9.08 -4.20 -13.18
CA PHE A 130 -7.88 -3.36 -13.17
C PHE A 130 -6.86 -3.84 -12.13
N GLY A 131 -7.31 -4.19 -10.92
CA GLY A 131 -6.40 -4.60 -9.84
C GLY A 131 -5.54 -5.82 -10.19
N VAL A 132 -6.08 -6.81 -10.91
CA VAL A 132 -5.33 -8.01 -11.31
C VAL A 132 -4.27 -7.68 -12.36
N GLU A 133 -4.63 -6.87 -13.37
CA GLU A 133 -3.68 -6.41 -14.39
C GLU A 133 -2.60 -5.52 -13.79
N ASP A 134 -2.98 -4.67 -12.84
CA ASP A 134 -2.08 -3.73 -12.17
C ASP A 134 -0.99 -4.45 -11.37
N VAL A 135 -1.31 -5.56 -10.69
CA VAL A 135 -0.30 -6.36 -9.97
C VAL A 135 0.82 -6.82 -10.89
N ARG A 136 0.51 -7.24 -12.12
CA ARG A 136 1.53 -7.65 -13.10
C ARG A 136 2.38 -6.47 -13.56
N ARG A 137 1.75 -5.32 -13.81
CA ARG A 137 2.43 -4.08 -14.21
C ARG A 137 3.36 -3.55 -13.11
N ILE A 138 2.89 -3.54 -11.87
CA ILE A 138 3.63 -3.17 -10.67
C ILE A 138 4.83 -4.09 -10.49
N ALA A 139 4.64 -5.40 -10.64
CA ALA A 139 5.71 -6.39 -10.58
C ALA A 139 6.77 -6.18 -11.67
N ALA A 140 6.35 -5.92 -12.91
CA ALA A 140 7.25 -5.62 -14.00
C ALA A 140 8.05 -4.33 -13.76
N THR A 141 7.41 -3.30 -13.20
CA THR A 141 8.06 -2.03 -12.85
C THR A 141 9.11 -2.23 -11.76
N TRP A 142 8.81 -3.02 -10.74
CA TRP A 142 9.77 -3.36 -9.68
C TRP A 142 11.03 -4.01 -10.26
N LYS A 143 10.84 -5.07 -11.08
CA LYS A 143 11.93 -5.78 -11.75
C LYS A 143 12.74 -4.89 -12.69
N LYS A 144 12.07 -4.03 -13.46
CA LYS A 144 12.72 -3.08 -14.38
C LYS A 144 13.67 -2.12 -13.65
N ASN A 145 13.41 -1.79 -12.39
CA ASN A 145 14.26 -0.93 -11.57
C ASN A 145 15.25 -1.72 -10.68
N GLY A 146 15.55 -2.97 -11.06
CA GLY A 146 16.54 -3.82 -10.41
C GLY A 146 16.05 -4.47 -9.11
N GLY A 147 14.75 -4.43 -8.83
CA GLY A 147 14.15 -5.11 -7.70
C GLY A 147 13.92 -6.61 -7.96
N GLU A 148 13.97 -7.41 -6.91
CA GLU A 148 13.71 -8.84 -6.93
C GLU A 148 12.37 -9.14 -6.25
N ILE A 149 11.56 -10.01 -6.85
CA ILE A 149 10.32 -10.50 -6.24
C ILE A 149 10.59 -11.90 -5.71
N ILE A 150 10.51 -12.03 -4.38
CA ILE A 150 10.79 -13.27 -3.66
C ILE A 150 9.47 -13.97 -3.38
N SER A 151 9.39 -15.25 -3.71
CA SER A 151 8.25 -16.12 -3.43
C SER A 151 8.66 -17.28 -2.54
N PHE A 152 7.75 -17.74 -1.69
CA PHE A 152 7.99 -18.85 -0.78
C PHE A 152 8.11 -20.16 -1.56
N SER A 153 8.97 -21.07 -1.08
CA SER A 153 8.93 -22.46 -1.54
C SER A 153 7.58 -23.11 -1.17
N PRO A 154 7.15 -24.19 -1.83
CA PRO A 154 5.91 -24.88 -1.45
C PRO A 154 5.88 -25.32 0.03
N ALA A 155 7.04 -25.71 0.59
CA ALA A 155 7.16 -26.10 2.00
C ALA A 155 7.00 -24.88 2.93
N ASP A 156 7.71 -23.78 2.64
CA ASP A 156 7.62 -22.56 3.45
C ASP A 156 6.24 -21.92 3.36
N HIS A 157 5.58 -22.03 2.20
CA HIS A 157 4.21 -21.55 2.02
C HIS A 157 3.26 -22.26 2.99
N GLN A 158 3.31 -23.59 3.06
CA GLN A 158 2.46 -24.36 3.97
C GLN A 158 2.79 -24.06 5.44
N GLY A 159 4.09 -23.94 5.77
CA GLY A 159 4.55 -23.56 7.11
C GLY A 159 4.00 -22.20 7.52
N PHE A 160 4.17 -21.18 6.67
CA PHE A 160 3.67 -19.83 6.90
C PHE A 160 2.15 -19.80 7.13
N LEU A 161 1.37 -20.44 6.25
CA LEU A 161 -0.09 -20.46 6.40
C LEU A 161 -0.53 -21.17 7.69
N LYS A 162 0.16 -22.24 8.09
CA LYS A 162 -0.12 -22.95 9.35
C LYS A 162 0.11 -22.04 10.55
N GLU A 163 1.24 -21.33 10.59
CA GLU A 163 1.58 -20.42 11.69
C GLU A 163 0.64 -19.23 11.77
N VAL A 164 0.39 -18.55 10.64
CA VAL A 164 -0.51 -17.40 10.58
C VAL A 164 -1.93 -17.81 10.97
N THR A 165 -2.43 -18.94 10.47
CA THR A 165 -3.80 -19.40 10.81
C THR A 165 -3.90 -19.79 12.29
N ALA A 166 -2.85 -20.36 12.88
CA ALA A 166 -2.82 -20.68 14.31
C ALA A 166 -2.97 -19.41 15.19
N SER A 167 -2.40 -18.28 14.76
CA SER A 167 -2.54 -17.00 15.47
C SER A 167 -3.99 -16.49 15.50
N ALA A 168 -4.81 -16.85 14.51
CA ALA A 168 -6.20 -16.40 14.42
C ALA A 168 -7.06 -16.89 15.59
N ALA A 169 -6.76 -18.06 16.17
CA ALA A 169 -7.55 -18.63 17.25
C ALA A 169 -7.64 -17.70 18.47
N ALA A 170 -6.54 -17.04 18.84
CA ALA A 170 -6.53 -16.08 19.95
C ALA A 170 -7.43 -14.87 19.67
N ILE A 171 -7.39 -14.35 18.45
CA ILE A 171 -8.18 -13.18 17.99
C ILE A 171 -9.67 -13.54 17.95
N LEU A 172 -10.02 -14.68 17.35
CA LEU A 172 -11.40 -15.14 17.22
C LEU A 172 -12.01 -15.52 18.57
N ASN A 173 -11.19 -15.92 19.54
CA ASN A 173 -11.65 -16.23 20.89
C ASN A 173 -11.86 -14.99 21.75
N ALA A 174 -11.13 -13.91 21.49
CA ALA A 174 -11.26 -12.66 22.22
C ALA A 174 -12.56 -11.89 21.88
N ASN A 175 -13.14 -12.10 20.69
CA ASN A 175 -14.35 -11.38 20.26
C ASN A 175 -15.34 -12.29 19.51
N PRO A 176 -16.54 -12.55 20.08
CA PRO A 176 -17.58 -13.34 19.42
C PRO A 176 -17.99 -12.82 18.04
N GLN A 177 -18.02 -11.50 17.83
CA GLN A 177 -18.37 -10.91 16.53
C GLN A 177 -17.34 -11.28 15.46
N PHE A 178 -16.05 -11.21 15.79
CA PHE A 178 -15.00 -11.61 14.84
C PHE A 178 -15.08 -13.08 14.48
N ARG A 179 -15.49 -13.94 15.42
CA ARG A 179 -15.74 -15.35 15.14
C ARG A 179 -16.88 -15.54 14.14
N GLU A 180 -17.99 -14.82 14.32
CA GLU A 180 -19.13 -14.86 13.40
C GLU A 180 -18.75 -14.36 12.00
N ASP A 181 -18.10 -13.19 11.92
CA ASP A 181 -17.64 -12.60 10.66
C ASP A 181 -16.68 -13.54 9.93
N TYR A 182 -15.74 -14.15 10.66
CA TYR A 182 -14.79 -15.11 10.09
C TYR A 182 -15.48 -16.37 9.56
N GLN A 183 -16.48 -16.90 10.27
CA GLN A 183 -17.27 -18.04 9.80
C GLN A 183 -18.08 -17.68 8.55
N ALA A 184 -18.67 -16.48 8.50
CA ALA A 184 -19.38 -16.00 7.32
C ALA A 184 -18.45 -15.88 6.10
N LEU A 185 -17.26 -15.31 6.28
CA LEU A 185 -16.23 -15.23 5.23
C LEU A 185 -15.77 -16.61 4.77
N GLN A 186 -15.55 -17.56 5.69
CA GLN A 186 -15.21 -18.94 5.33
C GLN A 186 -16.32 -19.63 4.52
N ALA A 187 -17.59 -19.46 4.93
CA ALA A 187 -18.72 -20.03 4.23
C ALA A 187 -18.86 -19.45 2.81
N ALA A 188 -18.70 -18.13 2.66
CA ALA A 188 -18.68 -17.47 1.36
C ALA A 188 -17.52 -17.94 0.48
N ALA A 189 -16.32 -18.08 1.04
CA ALA A 189 -15.16 -18.57 0.30
C ALA A 189 -15.34 -20.02 -0.17
N LYS A 190 -15.89 -20.91 0.67
CA LYS A 190 -16.20 -22.30 0.30
C LYS A 190 -17.22 -22.37 -0.84
N LYS A 191 -18.24 -21.51 -0.81
CA LYS A 191 -19.27 -21.44 -1.86
C LYS A 191 -18.72 -21.00 -3.23
N ASN A 192 -17.68 -20.16 -3.22
CA ASN A 192 -17.13 -19.55 -4.44
C ASN A 192 -15.78 -20.11 -4.90
N ARG A 193 -15.16 -21.01 -4.12
CA ARG A 193 -14.01 -21.83 -4.58
C ARG A 193 -14.52 -22.78 -5.67
N ARG A 194 -14.25 -22.42 -6.93
CA ARG A 194 -14.31 -23.35 -8.06
C ARG A 194 -13.00 -24.09 -8.17
#